data_AF-S3ZM12-F1
#
_entry.id   AF-S3ZM12-F1
#
_cell.length_a   1.000
_cell.length_b   1.000
_cell.length_c   1.000
_cell.angle_alpha   90.00
_cell.angle_beta   90.00
_cell.angle_gamma   90.00
#
_symmetry.space_group_name_H-M   'P 1'
#
loop_
_entity.id
_entity.type
_entity.pdbx_description
1 polymer ?
#
loop_
_entity_poly.entity_id
_entity_poly.type
_entity_poly.pdbx_seq_one_letter_code
_entity_poly.pdbx_strand_id
1 'polypeptide(L)'
;MVAHHMSLISIQADAAPYRVPDPPRELVTELAAIRANALEGLAELRRMLGLLRAGAPGDAPADTTPQPSLAGLDALLSQVRAAGLPVTARVEGARRPLPPGVELSAYRMVQEALSNTLRHAPGADASVELAYGHATLALRVTNGRATRPAPPSPGAGHGVTGMRERAAMLGGDFAAGPTPDGGYEVAAALPTAPATPSASASPADTASLTDKDIPA
;
A
#
# COMPACT_ATOMS: atom_id res chain seq x y z
N MET A 1 6.43 10.19 -18.16
CA MET A 1 6.45 11.12 -19.30
C MET A 1 5.24 12.07 -19.37
N VAL A 2 3.99 11.62 -19.09
CA VAL A 2 2.77 12.47 -19.20
C VAL A 2 2.75 13.63 -18.19
N ALA A 3 3.10 13.40 -16.92
CA ALA A 3 3.15 14.48 -15.91
C ALA A 3 4.18 15.56 -16.25
N HIS A 4 5.35 15.18 -16.79
CA HIS A 4 6.36 16.13 -17.22
C HIS A 4 5.88 16.99 -18.39
N HIS A 5 5.18 16.41 -19.37
CA HIS A 5 4.58 17.17 -20.48
C HIS A 5 3.50 18.13 -20.01
N MET A 6 2.63 17.73 -19.07
CA MET A 6 1.59 18.62 -18.54
C MET A 6 2.17 19.80 -17.75
N SER A 7 3.27 19.59 -17.01
CA SER A 7 3.99 20.69 -16.37
C SER A 7 4.60 21.66 -17.38
N LEU A 8 5.19 21.15 -18.47
CA LEU A 8 5.73 22.00 -19.54
C LEU A 8 4.63 22.79 -20.25
N ILE A 9 3.47 22.19 -20.52
CA ILE A 9 2.30 22.88 -21.10
C ILE A 9 1.81 24.00 -20.17
N SER A 10 1.74 23.75 -18.86
CA SER A 10 1.34 24.76 -17.87
C SER A 10 2.31 25.96 -17.86
N ILE A 11 3.62 25.70 -17.86
CA ILE A 11 4.67 26.74 -17.89
C ILE A 11 4.64 27.51 -19.22
N GLN A 12 4.46 26.82 -20.34
CA GLN A 12 4.39 27.45 -21.66
C GLN A 12 3.13 28.31 -21.82
N ALA A 13 1.98 27.83 -21.32
CA ALA A 13 0.73 28.60 -21.33
C ALA A 13 0.80 29.83 -20.40
N ASP A 14 1.50 29.73 -19.28
CA ASP A 14 1.74 30.85 -18.36
C ASP A 14 2.71 31.89 -18.94
N ALA A 15 3.75 31.44 -19.64
CA ALA A 15 4.79 32.30 -20.20
C ALA A 15 4.42 32.92 -21.57
N ALA A 16 3.52 32.29 -22.34
CA ALA A 16 3.16 32.71 -23.69
C ALA A 16 2.66 34.17 -23.81
N PRO A 17 1.81 34.70 -22.90
CA PRO A 17 1.35 36.08 -22.98
C PRO A 17 2.49 37.12 -22.88
N TYR A 18 3.58 36.80 -22.19
CA TYR A 18 4.74 37.71 -22.03
C TYR A 18 5.67 37.73 -23.24
N ARG A 19 5.46 36.85 -24.22
CA ARG A 19 6.26 36.74 -25.45
C ARG A 19 5.63 37.45 -26.63
N VAL A 20 4.43 38.00 -26.45
CA VAL A 20 3.68 38.76 -27.46
C VAL A 20 3.44 40.17 -26.93
N PRO A 21 3.88 41.22 -27.64
CA PRO A 21 3.53 42.59 -27.29
C PRO A 21 2.02 42.83 -27.47
N ASP A 22 1.35 43.37 -26.45
CA ASP A 22 -0.09 43.68 -26.44
C ASP A 22 -1.01 42.51 -26.89
N PRO A 23 -1.00 41.37 -26.17
CA PRO A 23 -1.77 40.21 -26.56
C PRO A 23 -3.28 40.49 -26.45
N PRO A 24 -4.10 40.03 -27.42
CA PRO A 24 -5.55 40.13 -27.33
C PRO A 24 -6.08 39.51 -26.03
N ARG A 25 -7.08 40.16 -25.40
CA ARG A 25 -7.67 39.66 -24.12
C ARG A 25 -8.19 38.23 -24.23
N GLU A 26 -8.71 37.86 -25.38
CA GLU A 26 -9.20 36.50 -25.67
C GLU A 26 -8.05 35.47 -25.60
N LEU A 27 -6.90 35.79 -26.21
CA LEU A 27 -5.70 34.94 -26.17
C LEU A 27 -5.19 34.70 -24.73
N VAL A 28 -5.15 35.77 -23.91
CA VAL A 28 -4.76 35.67 -22.50
C VAL A 28 -5.71 34.77 -21.72
N THR A 29 -7.01 34.89 -21.99
CA THR A 29 -8.06 34.10 -21.33
C THR A 29 -7.97 32.62 -21.71
N GLU A 30 -7.77 32.31 -22.98
CA GLU A 30 -7.61 30.94 -23.46
C GLU A 30 -6.35 30.26 -22.90
N LEU A 31 -5.21 30.96 -22.87
CA LEU A 31 -3.97 30.45 -22.28
C LEU A 31 -4.10 30.20 -20.78
N ALA A 32 -4.83 31.05 -20.05
CA ALA A 32 -5.16 30.82 -18.65
C ALA A 32 -6.03 29.56 -18.44
N ALA A 33 -6.98 29.31 -19.33
CA ALA A 33 -7.80 28.09 -19.31
C ALA A 33 -6.97 26.84 -19.62
N ILE A 34 -6.05 26.89 -20.58
CA ILE A 34 -5.12 25.79 -20.89
C ILE A 34 -4.23 25.47 -19.69
N ARG A 35 -3.71 26.51 -19.01
CA ARG A 35 -2.92 26.35 -17.78
C ARG A 35 -3.74 25.69 -16.66
N ALA A 36 -4.98 26.13 -16.46
CA ALA A 36 -5.86 25.56 -15.44
C ALA A 36 -6.14 24.08 -15.71
N ASN A 37 -6.49 23.71 -16.94
CA ASN A 37 -6.74 22.32 -17.34
C ASN A 37 -5.49 21.44 -17.17
N ALA A 38 -4.29 21.94 -17.50
CA ALA A 38 -3.04 21.21 -17.31
C ALA A 38 -2.74 20.95 -15.82
N LEU A 39 -3.01 21.94 -14.95
CA LEU A 39 -2.84 21.80 -13.50
C LEU A 39 -3.88 20.87 -12.87
N GLU A 40 -5.12 20.89 -13.36
CA GLU A 40 -6.19 20.00 -12.93
C GLU A 40 -5.89 18.55 -13.32
N GLY A 41 -5.44 18.32 -14.56
CA GLY A 41 -4.96 17.01 -15.01
C GLY A 41 -3.74 16.51 -14.20
N LEU A 42 -2.82 17.40 -13.82
CA LEU A 42 -1.71 17.06 -12.91
C LEU A 42 -2.20 16.70 -11.51
N ALA A 43 -3.20 17.40 -10.99
CA ALA A 43 -3.78 17.10 -9.69
C ALA A 43 -4.51 15.75 -9.71
N GLU A 44 -5.23 15.45 -10.79
CA GLU A 44 -5.91 14.18 -10.99
C GLU A 44 -4.92 13.01 -11.15
N LEU A 45 -3.86 13.21 -11.93
CA LEU A 45 -2.75 12.25 -12.03
C LEU A 45 -2.03 12.07 -10.69
N ARG A 46 -1.84 13.12 -9.88
CA ARG A 46 -1.27 13.02 -8.53
C ARG A 46 -2.21 12.34 -7.54
N ARG A 47 -3.53 12.50 -7.68
CA ARG A 47 -4.52 11.75 -6.90
C ARG A 47 -4.46 10.26 -7.26
N MET A 48 -4.48 9.92 -8.56
CA MET A 48 -4.33 8.54 -9.02
C MET A 48 -2.97 7.93 -8.66
N LEU A 49 -1.87 8.68 -8.79
CA LEU A 49 -0.53 8.23 -8.41
C LEU A 49 -0.30 8.23 -6.90
N GLY A 50 -0.98 9.08 -6.13
CA GLY A 50 -0.98 9.05 -4.66
C GLY A 50 -1.62 7.76 -4.14
N LEU A 51 -2.60 7.24 -4.88
CA LEU A 51 -3.16 5.89 -4.66
C LEU A 51 -2.19 4.76 -5.09
N LEU A 52 -1.18 5.03 -5.95
CA LEU A 52 -0.19 4.05 -6.44
C LEU A 52 1.17 4.10 -5.73
N ARG A 53 1.62 5.26 -5.22
CA ARG A 53 2.79 5.39 -4.31
C ARG A 53 2.55 4.76 -2.95
N ALA A 54 1.34 4.26 -2.74
CA ALA A 54 1.03 3.31 -1.71
C ALA A 54 1.74 1.94 -1.88
N GLY A 55 2.28 1.61 -3.06
CA GLY A 55 2.71 0.25 -3.38
C GLY A 55 4.08 0.07 -4.04
N ALA A 56 4.89 1.11 -4.25
CA ALA A 56 6.21 0.97 -4.90
C ALA A 56 7.38 1.19 -3.93
N PRO A 57 8.31 0.24 -3.76
CA PRO A 57 9.61 0.50 -3.19
C PRO A 57 10.55 1.11 -4.25
N GLY A 58 11.21 2.21 -3.90
CA GLY A 58 12.34 2.77 -4.66
C GLY A 58 12.05 4.05 -5.45
N ASP A 59 12.94 5.02 -5.24
CA ASP A 59 13.19 6.26 -6.02
C ASP A 59 12.28 7.48 -5.86
N ALA A 60 12.45 8.18 -4.72
CA ALA A 60 12.51 9.65 -4.64
C ALA A 60 13.10 10.09 -3.27
N PRO A 61 13.82 11.23 -3.19
CA PRO A 61 14.50 11.67 -1.97
C PRO A 61 13.49 11.85 -0.84
N ALA A 62 13.91 11.54 0.39
CA ALA A 62 13.11 11.53 1.61
C ALA A 62 12.20 12.77 1.75
N ASP A 63 10.97 12.66 1.22
CA ASP A 63 9.87 13.49 1.65
C ASP A 63 9.70 13.20 3.15
N THR A 64 9.79 14.25 3.96
CA THR A 64 9.73 14.28 5.43
C THR A 64 8.38 13.83 6.00
N THR A 65 7.59 13.10 5.22
CA THR A 65 6.36 12.47 5.68
C THR A 65 6.75 11.22 6.46
N PRO A 66 6.37 11.11 7.75
CA PRO A 66 6.61 9.91 8.53
C PRO A 66 6.03 8.69 7.80
N GLN A 67 6.72 7.55 7.86
CA GLN A 67 6.23 6.34 7.23
C GLN A 67 4.81 6.00 7.74
N PRO A 68 3.91 5.53 6.86
CA PRO A 68 2.55 5.25 7.28
C PRO A 68 2.52 4.07 8.24
N SER A 69 1.62 4.15 9.22
CA SER A 69 1.44 3.13 10.25
C SER A 69 -0.04 2.94 10.57
N LEU A 70 -0.36 1.97 11.44
CA LEU A 70 -1.73 1.70 11.87
C LEU A 70 -2.37 2.88 12.63
N ALA A 71 -1.60 3.86 13.11
CA ALA A 71 -2.14 5.11 13.64
C ALA A 71 -2.89 5.93 12.57
N GLY A 72 -2.53 5.76 11.29
CA GLY A 72 -3.20 6.39 10.15
C GLY A 72 -4.44 5.65 9.63
N LEU A 73 -4.82 4.52 10.25
CA LEU A 73 -5.92 3.68 9.75
C LEU A 73 -7.25 4.43 9.69
N ASP A 74 -7.58 5.21 10.71
CA ASP A 74 -8.87 5.92 10.75
C ASP A 74 -8.97 6.97 9.63
N ALA A 75 -7.85 7.60 9.26
CA ALA A 75 -7.77 8.52 8.13
C ALA A 75 -7.91 7.78 6.79
N LEU A 76 -7.24 6.64 6.63
CA LEU A 76 -7.39 5.78 5.45
C LEU A 76 -8.84 5.33 5.26
N LEU A 77 -9.50 4.84 6.33
CA LEU A 77 -10.89 4.40 6.27
C LEU A 77 -11.83 5.55 5.92
N SER A 78 -11.58 6.75 6.44
CA SER A 78 -12.37 7.94 6.11
C SER A 78 -12.23 8.33 4.64
N GLN A 79 -11.02 8.26 4.06
CA GLN A 79 -10.80 8.51 2.64
C GLN A 79 -11.51 7.47 1.76
N VAL A 80 -11.46 6.20 2.15
CA VAL A 80 -12.13 5.11 1.43
C VAL A 80 -13.66 5.26 1.47
N ARG A 81 -14.23 5.68 2.61
CA ARG A 81 -15.66 6.02 2.73
C ARG A 81 -16.04 7.18 1.83
N ALA A 82 -15.22 8.24 1.80
CA ALA A 82 -15.43 9.39 0.94
C ALA A 82 -15.36 9.03 -0.56
N ALA A 83 -14.58 8.00 -0.91
CA ALA A 83 -14.52 7.43 -2.26
C ALA A 83 -15.71 6.51 -2.61
N GLY A 84 -16.67 6.33 -1.70
CA GLY A 84 -17.91 5.59 -1.94
C GLY A 84 -17.86 4.10 -1.61
N LEU A 85 -16.87 3.62 -0.84
CA LEU A 85 -16.85 2.28 -0.28
C LEU A 85 -17.29 2.32 1.20
N PRO A 86 -18.49 1.83 1.54
CA PRO A 86 -18.87 1.67 2.93
C PRO A 86 -17.95 0.66 3.59
N VAL A 87 -17.20 1.10 4.61
CA VAL A 87 -16.24 0.24 5.32
C VAL A 87 -16.39 0.37 6.82
N THR A 88 -16.46 -0.78 7.49
CA THR A 88 -16.43 -0.89 8.95
C THR A 88 -15.06 -1.36 9.42
N ALA A 89 -14.70 -1.03 10.65
CA ALA A 89 -13.47 -1.54 11.25
C ALA A 89 -13.72 -2.03 12.67
N ARG A 90 -13.10 -3.16 13.01
CA ARG A 90 -13.13 -3.76 14.34
C ARG A 90 -11.70 -4.01 14.80
N VAL A 91 -11.40 -3.62 16.04
CA VAL A 91 -10.12 -3.93 16.68
C VAL A 91 -10.38 -4.80 17.89
N GLU A 92 -9.70 -5.93 17.95
CA GLU A 92 -9.75 -6.87 19.05
C GLU A 92 -8.42 -6.87 19.82
N GLY A 93 -8.51 -6.99 21.14
CA GLY A 93 -7.36 -6.85 22.03
C GLY A 93 -6.94 -5.40 22.26
N ALA A 94 -5.91 -5.22 23.09
CA ALA A 94 -5.37 -3.91 23.39
C ALA A 94 -4.40 -3.46 22.29
N ARG A 95 -4.68 -2.31 21.66
CA ARG A 95 -3.71 -1.65 20.78
C ARG A 95 -2.43 -1.39 21.57
N ARG A 96 -1.29 -1.76 20.99
CA ARG A 96 0.04 -1.56 21.55
C ARG A 96 1.02 -1.20 20.42
N PRO A 97 2.17 -0.58 20.72
CA PRO A 97 3.22 -0.39 19.75
C PRO A 97 3.65 -1.73 19.15
N LEU A 98 3.79 -1.79 17.82
CA LEU A 98 4.32 -2.94 17.11
C LEU A 98 5.67 -2.62 16.47
N PRO A 99 6.46 -3.63 16.07
CA PRO A 99 7.67 -3.37 15.30
C PRO A 99 7.33 -2.55 14.03
N PRO A 100 8.13 -1.54 13.66
CA PRO A 100 7.81 -0.63 12.55
C PRO A 100 7.50 -1.35 11.22
N GLY A 101 8.24 -2.43 10.93
CA GLY A 101 7.98 -3.26 9.74
C GLY A 101 6.60 -3.91 9.73
N VAL A 102 6.09 -4.31 10.90
CA VAL A 102 4.75 -4.89 11.05
C VAL A 102 3.68 -3.82 10.86
N GLU A 103 3.84 -2.65 11.47
CA GLU A 103 2.87 -1.55 11.31
C GLU A 103 2.75 -1.10 9.86
N LEU A 104 3.90 -0.89 9.20
CA LEU A 104 3.94 -0.51 7.80
C LEU A 104 3.30 -1.59 6.92
N SER A 105 3.66 -2.85 7.13
CA SER A 105 3.17 -3.95 6.29
C SER A 105 1.67 -4.16 6.46
N ALA A 106 1.17 -4.13 7.70
CA ALA A 106 -0.26 -4.21 7.98
C ALA A 106 -1.02 -3.04 7.36
N TYR A 107 -0.53 -1.80 7.52
CA TYR A 107 -1.14 -0.63 6.90
C TYR A 107 -1.22 -0.77 5.38
N ARG A 108 -0.12 -1.19 4.72
CA ARG A 108 -0.07 -1.38 3.27
C ARG A 108 -0.97 -2.52 2.79
N MET A 109 -1.11 -3.61 3.55
CA MET A 109 -2.03 -4.69 3.21
C MET A 109 -3.48 -4.21 3.28
N VAL A 110 -3.87 -3.49 4.33
CA VAL A 110 -5.21 -2.93 4.44
C VAL A 110 -5.50 -1.94 3.30
N GLN A 111 -4.54 -1.06 3.01
CA GLN A 111 -4.66 -0.08 1.92
C GLN A 111 -4.84 -0.74 0.56
N GLU A 112 -4.00 -1.72 0.23
CA GLU A 112 -4.06 -2.44 -1.03
C GLU A 112 -5.35 -3.25 -1.14
N ALA A 113 -5.78 -3.91 -0.06
CA ALA A 113 -7.04 -4.66 -0.04
C ALA A 113 -8.26 -3.75 -0.30
N LEU A 114 -8.35 -2.60 0.37
CA LEU A 114 -9.46 -1.64 0.16
C LEU A 114 -9.42 -1.01 -1.24
N SER A 115 -8.23 -0.73 -1.77
CA SER A 115 -8.05 -0.28 -3.16
C SER A 115 -8.55 -1.33 -4.16
N ASN A 116 -8.24 -2.60 -3.91
CA ASN A 116 -8.73 -3.72 -4.72
C ASN A 116 -10.25 -3.86 -4.61
N THR A 117 -10.86 -3.65 -3.44
CA THR A 117 -12.32 -3.63 -3.31
C THR A 117 -12.94 -2.52 -4.16
N LEU A 118 -12.43 -1.29 -4.09
CA LEU A 118 -12.91 -0.16 -4.91
C LEU A 118 -12.83 -0.46 -6.41
N ARG A 119 -11.76 -1.15 -6.86
CA ARG A 119 -11.53 -1.49 -8.26
C ARG A 119 -12.35 -2.68 -8.75
N HIS A 120 -12.45 -3.73 -7.95
CA HIS A 120 -12.92 -5.04 -8.38
C HIS A 120 -14.30 -5.42 -7.84
N ALA A 121 -14.77 -4.77 -6.76
CA ALA A 121 -16.09 -5.01 -6.17
C ALA A 121 -16.90 -3.71 -6.02
N PRO A 122 -17.12 -2.96 -7.12
CA PRO A 122 -17.83 -1.69 -7.02
C PRO A 122 -19.26 -1.88 -6.48
N GLY A 123 -19.58 -1.09 -5.46
CA GLY A 123 -20.88 -1.12 -4.77
C GLY A 123 -21.06 -2.27 -3.77
N ALA A 124 -19.98 -2.98 -3.43
CA ALA A 124 -19.93 -3.83 -2.25
C ALA A 124 -19.59 -3.02 -1.00
N ASP A 125 -19.91 -3.57 0.17
CA ASP A 125 -19.40 -3.11 1.47
C ASP A 125 -18.09 -3.84 1.82
N ALA A 126 -17.32 -3.28 2.75
CA ALA A 126 -16.09 -3.88 3.28
C ALA A 126 -16.02 -3.88 4.82
N SER A 127 -15.26 -4.82 5.37
CA SER A 127 -14.87 -4.87 6.78
C SER A 127 -13.36 -4.99 6.90
N VAL A 128 -12.80 -4.34 7.93
CA VAL A 128 -11.41 -4.45 8.34
C VAL A 128 -11.37 -4.92 9.79
N GLU A 129 -10.70 -6.02 10.05
CA GLU A 129 -10.51 -6.57 11.39
C GLU A 129 -9.03 -6.62 11.72
N LEU A 130 -8.67 -6.09 12.88
CA LEU A 130 -7.32 -6.18 13.43
C LEU A 130 -7.39 -6.82 14.81
N ALA A 131 -6.73 -7.96 15.01
CA ALA A 131 -6.65 -8.62 16.30
C ALA A 131 -5.20 -8.57 16.83
N TYR A 132 -5.03 -7.87 17.94
CA TYR A 132 -3.77 -7.75 18.66
C TYR A 132 -3.61 -8.94 19.61
N GLY A 133 -3.07 -10.04 19.11
CA GLY A 133 -2.68 -11.21 19.90
C GLY A 133 -1.41 -10.97 20.70
N HIS A 134 -0.98 -11.91 21.55
CA HIS A 134 0.22 -11.74 22.38
C HIS A 134 1.50 -11.64 21.54
N ALA A 135 1.68 -12.52 20.55
CA ALA A 135 2.87 -12.59 19.71
C ALA A 135 2.59 -12.32 18.23
N THR A 136 1.33 -12.09 17.84
CA THR A 136 0.92 -11.89 16.45
C THR A 136 -0.06 -10.74 16.32
N LEU A 137 -0.03 -10.06 15.18
CA LEU A 137 -1.08 -9.18 14.70
C LEU A 137 -1.79 -9.93 13.57
N ALA A 138 -3.06 -10.30 13.78
CA ALA A 138 -3.88 -10.81 12.70
C ALA A 138 -4.64 -9.64 12.04
N LEU A 139 -4.69 -9.64 10.71
CA LEU A 139 -5.48 -8.70 9.92
C LEU A 139 -6.37 -9.48 8.95
N ARG A 140 -7.60 -9.02 8.80
CA ARG A 140 -8.57 -9.53 7.82
C ARG A 140 -9.26 -8.36 7.16
N VAL A 141 -9.30 -8.36 5.84
CA VAL A 141 -10.08 -7.40 5.04
C VAL A 141 -11.00 -8.21 4.14
N THR A 142 -12.30 -7.99 4.28
CA THR A 142 -13.30 -8.72 3.51
C THR A 142 -14.20 -7.73 2.80
N ASN A 143 -14.55 -7.99 1.56
CA ASN A 143 -15.60 -7.26 0.86
C ASN A 143 -16.71 -8.19 0.37
N GLY A 144 -17.91 -7.65 0.29
CA GLY A 144 -19.07 -8.33 -0.27
C GLY A 144 -18.99 -8.50 -1.78
N ARG A 145 -20.04 -9.10 -2.35
CA ARG A 145 -20.20 -9.27 -3.80
C ARG A 145 -20.34 -7.92 -4.49
N ALA A 146 -19.69 -7.77 -5.64
CA ALA A 146 -19.87 -6.61 -6.52
C ALA A 146 -21.35 -6.46 -6.93
N THR A 147 -21.92 -5.27 -6.76
CA THR A 147 -23.30 -4.96 -7.22
C THR A 147 -23.31 -4.27 -8.59
N ARG A 148 -22.14 -3.87 -9.09
CA ARG A 148 -21.94 -3.25 -10.41
C ARG A 148 -20.82 -3.96 -11.18
N PRO A 149 -20.81 -3.87 -12.53
CA PRO A 149 -19.69 -4.37 -13.32
C PRO A 149 -18.41 -3.60 -12.98
N ALA A 150 -17.31 -4.33 -12.74
CA ALA A 150 -15.99 -3.73 -12.61
C ALA A 150 -15.49 -3.27 -13.99
N PRO A 151 -14.97 -2.04 -14.13
CA PRO A 151 -14.40 -1.59 -15.39
C PRO A 151 -13.14 -2.42 -15.74
N PRO A 152 -12.88 -2.70 -17.02
CA PRO A 152 -11.68 -3.40 -17.43
C PRO A 152 -10.44 -2.57 -17.04
N SER A 153 -9.55 -3.16 -16.25
CA SER A 153 -8.33 -2.50 -15.76
C SER A 153 -7.08 -3.10 -16.42
N PRO A 154 -6.30 -2.31 -17.17
CA PRO A 154 -5.00 -2.71 -17.67
C PRO A 154 -3.98 -2.55 -16.54
N GLY A 155 -3.84 -3.56 -15.70
CA GLY A 155 -2.97 -3.51 -14.53
C GLY A 155 -2.95 -4.84 -13.81
N ALA A 156 -1.88 -5.61 -14.05
CA ALA A 156 -1.70 -6.98 -13.62
C ALA A 156 -1.76 -7.14 -12.09
N GLY A 157 -2.32 -8.27 -11.64
CA GLY A 157 -2.62 -8.67 -10.27
C GLY A 157 -1.42 -8.85 -9.33
N HIS A 158 -0.56 -7.84 -9.25
CA HIS A 158 0.60 -7.79 -8.37
C HIS A 158 0.24 -7.38 -6.94
N GLY A 159 -0.96 -6.81 -6.71
CA GLY A 159 -1.38 -6.38 -5.38
C GLY A 159 -1.36 -7.52 -4.35
N VAL A 160 -1.97 -8.66 -4.71
CA VAL A 160 -1.98 -9.86 -3.86
C VAL A 160 -0.58 -10.46 -3.71
N THR A 161 0.20 -10.52 -4.79
CA THR A 161 1.59 -11.00 -4.75
C THR A 161 2.44 -10.16 -3.79
N GLY A 162 2.38 -8.84 -3.90
CA GLY A 162 3.12 -7.94 -3.02
C GLY A 162 2.67 -8.01 -1.56
N MET A 163 1.37 -8.24 -1.30
CA MET A 163 0.89 -8.50 0.06
C MET A 163 1.46 -9.82 0.62
N ARG A 164 1.49 -10.89 -0.18
CA ARG A 164 2.06 -12.18 0.19
C ARG A 164 3.56 -12.07 0.51
N GLU A 165 4.31 -11.41 -0.36
CA GLU A 165 5.75 -11.19 -0.18
C GLU A 165 6.04 -10.42 1.11
N ARG A 166 5.29 -9.34 1.39
CA ARG A 166 5.45 -8.57 2.64
C ARG A 166 5.18 -9.41 3.88
N ALA A 167 4.15 -10.26 3.87
CA ALA A 167 3.88 -11.16 4.99
C ALA A 167 5.03 -12.16 5.18
N ALA A 168 5.51 -12.76 4.09
CA ALA A 168 6.63 -13.71 4.11
C ALA A 168 7.93 -13.07 4.61
N MET A 169 8.23 -11.82 4.23
CA MET A 169 9.41 -11.08 4.71
C MET A 169 9.41 -10.87 6.23
N LEU A 170 8.23 -10.87 6.87
CA LEU A 170 8.08 -10.77 8.32
C LEU A 170 7.96 -12.14 9.01
N GLY A 171 8.10 -13.24 8.27
CA GLY A 171 7.87 -14.59 8.79
C GLY A 171 6.41 -14.87 9.14
N GLY A 172 5.47 -14.15 8.51
CA GLY A 172 4.04 -14.29 8.73
C GLY A 172 3.32 -15.11 7.66
N ASP A 173 2.05 -15.41 7.95
CA ASP A 173 1.15 -16.14 7.06
C ASP A 173 0.28 -15.18 6.24
N PHE A 174 -0.10 -15.61 5.04
CA PHE A 174 -0.98 -14.84 4.15
C PHE A 174 -1.90 -15.74 3.32
N ALA A 175 -3.18 -15.38 3.31
CA ALA A 175 -4.20 -15.98 2.47
C ALA A 175 -5.03 -14.89 1.77
N ALA A 176 -5.42 -15.14 0.53
CA ALA A 176 -6.33 -14.28 -0.20
C ALA A 176 -7.16 -15.12 -1.18
N GLY A 177 -8.45 -14.87 -1.27
CA GLY A 177 -9.35 -15.65 -2.12
C GLY A 177 -10.81 -15.21 -2.07
N PRO A 178 -11.65 -15.77 -2.97
CA PRO A 178 -13.08 -15.51 -2.97
C PRO A 178 -13.75 -16.08 -1.73
N THR A 179 -14.81 -15.42 -1.26
CA THR A 179 -15.67 -15.95 -0.18
C THR A 179 -16.87 -16.71 -0.76
N PRO A 180 -17.51 -17.62 0.01
CA PRO A 180 -18.70 -18.35 -0.43
C PRO A 180 -19.86 -17.44 -0.88
N ASP A 181 -19.97 -16.25 -0.27
CA ASP A 181 -21.02 -15.27 -0.58
C ASP A 181 -20.72 -14.43 -1.84
N GLY A 182 -19.67 -14.78 -2.59
CA GLY A 182 -19.27 -14.10 -3.82
C GLY A 182 -18.46 -12.83 -3.59
N GLY A 183 -17.92 -12.65 -2.37
CA GLY A 183 -16.99 -11.59 -2.01
C GLY A 183 -15.53 -11.99 -2.19
N TYR A 184 -14.64 -11.24 -1.54
CA TYR A 184 -13.21 -11.53 -1.51
C TYR A 184 -12.64 -11.23 -0.14
N GLU A 185 -11.69 -12.04 0.30
CA GLU A 185 -11.03 -11.91 1.58
C GLU A 185 -9.51 -11.87 1.40
N VAL A 186 -8.87 -11.00 2.18
CA VAL A 186 -7.43 -10.96 2.41
C VAL A 186 -7.19 -11.12 3.90
N ALA A 187 -6.40 -12.11 4.29
CA ALA A 187 -6.05 -12.39 5.67
C ALA A 187 -4.53 -12.54 5.83
N ALA A 188 -3.96 -11.99 6.89
CA ALA A 188 -2.57 -12.20 7.24
C ALA A 188 -2.37 -12.31 8.76
N ALA A 189 -1.36 -13.07 9.17
CA ALA A 189 -0.91 -13.14 10.55
C ALA A 189 0.57 -12.77 10.61
N LEU A 190 0.87 -11.62 11.22
CA LEU A 190 2.21 -11.05 11.27
C LEU A 190 2.82 -11.26 12.67
N PRO A 191 3.97 -11.92 12.81
CA PRO A 191 4.70 -11.98 14.06
C PRO A 191 5.04 -10.58 14.58
N THR A 192 4.83 -10.36 15.87
CA THR A 192 5.06 -9.08 16.55
C THR A 192 6.22 -9.11 17.54
N ALA A 193 6.75 -10.31 17.82
CA ALA A 193 8.05 -10.48 18.43
C ALA A 193 9.12 -10.41 17.32
N PRO A 194 10.31 -9.85 17.58
CA PRO A 194 11.41 -9.97 16.64
C PRO A 194 11.63 -11.45 16.35
N ALA A 195 11.72 -11.82 15.07
CA ALA A 195 12.16 -13.15 14.69
C ALA A 195 13.56 -13.35 15.29
N THR A 196 13.66 -14.11 16.37
CA THR A 196 14.95 -14.64 16.77
C THR A 196 15.41 -15.47 15.57
N PRO A 197 16.53 -15.14 14.90
CA PRO A 197 17.05 -16.03 13.88
C PRO A 197 17.22 -17.38 14.57
N SER A 198 16.50 -18.39 14.07
CA SER A 198 16.68 -19.76 14.51
C SER A 198 18.15 -20.05 14.31
N ALA A 199 18.90 -20.16 15.42
CA ALA A 199 20.27 -20.62 15.37
C ALA A 199 20.21 -22.03 14.79
N SER A 200 20.47 -22.13 13.48
CA SER A 200 20.72 -23.40 12.83
C SER A 200 21.74 -24.14 13.70
N ALA A 201 21.33 -25.30 14.21
CA ALA A 201 22.14 -26.15 15.04
C ALA A 201 23.58 -26.22 14.51
N SER A 202 24.50 -25.69 15.29
CA SER A 202 25.93 -25.99 15.13
C SER A 202 26.11 -27.45 15.55
N PRO A 203 26.62 -28.36 14.69
CA PRO A 203 27.20 -29.58 15.20
C PRO A 203 28.52 -29.19 15.88
N ALA A 204 28.46 -29.05 17.20
CA ALA A 204 29.64 -29.02 18.03
C ALA A 204 30.28 -30.43 18.07
N ASP A 205 31.59 -30.42 17.97
CA ASP A 205 32.54 -31.35 18.58
C ASP A 205 32.53 -32.83 18.16
N THR A 206 33.44 -33.14 17.23
CA THR A 206 34.29 -34.33 17.39
C THR A 206 35.72 -33.86 17.59
N ALA A 207 36.05 -33.58 18.85
CA ALA A 207 37.41 -33.39 19.30
C ALA A 207 38.25 -34.65 19.06
N SER A 208 39.43 -34.39 18.50
CA SER A 208 40.56 -35.30 18.38
C SER A 208 40.93 -35.92 19.74
N LEU A 209 41.02 -37.24 19.80
CA LEU A 209 41.84 -37.96 20.78
C LEU A 209 43.01 -38.57 20.02
N THR A 210 44.13 -37.86 20.03
CA THR A 210 45.44 -38.44 19.75
C THR A 210 46.12 -38.72 21.08
N ASP A 211 46.68 -39.92 21.18
CA ASP A 211 47.82 -40.32 22.01
C ASP A 211 47.59 -40.60 23.51
N LYS A 212 47.79 -41.85 23.97
CA LYS A 212 49.11 -42.36 24.37
C LYS A 212 49.03 -43.72 25.10
N ASP A 213 49.97 -44.61 24.76
CA ASP A 213 50.63 -45.65 25.58
C ASP A 213 49.82 -46.73 26.33
N ILE A 214 50.26 -47.99 26.19
CA ILE A 214 50.74 -48.89 27.28
C ILE A 214 51.17 -50.26 26.69
N PRO A 215 52.14 -50.99 27.29
CA PRO A 215 53.16 -51.78 26.60
C PRO A 215 53.04 -53.31 26.76
N ALA A 216 53.79 -54.05 25.92
CA ALA A 216 54.73 -55.14 26.25
C ALA A 216 55.29 -55.76 24.95
#